data_AF-A0A1Y1IL46-F1
#
_entry.id   AF-A0A1Y1IL46-F1
#
_cell.length_a   1.000
_cell.length_b   1.000
_cell.length_c   1.000
_cell.angle_alpha   90.00
_cell.angle_beta   90.00
_cell.angle_gamma   90.00
#
_symmetry.space_group_name_H-M   'P 1'
#
loop_
_entity.id
_entity.type
_entity.pdbx_description
1 polymer ?
#
loop_
_entity_poly.entity_id
_entity_poly.type
_entity_poly.pdbx_seq_one_letter_code
_entity_poly.pdbx_strand_id
1 'polypeptide(L)'
;MGYDTKFMGRFALSRPLTAKESAILEAVHDHRHQDDLELPYPAVEEQPVTIERDVIKPLYVGEGFDYLSEKFPSFYCQWTLSPNKRALMWDKGEKFYNYVSWLEYLISHCFAVWGVELSGTVKWKGAARTRAIYDKYGERGLKSGVPESDAELQGPPYSWSDSRADQIFSTFFGTSNPFQALTDLGHKFSKLAVAAGPRPSSAEQARPLECTLEEIFAGCKKTVRHRREIRKADGSVEERFVNLTIIVKPGTKSGTKFAFPKQGDEVPDAEPATAVYVLTEAKHPTLRRDGHDLVYKALIPLMQALSGTTVDVKTLDGRTLKCHVPEVIKPGHCKRIKKEGMPIPDIDSEATVGDLRVEFSILFPQHLSDTQKKLIKSGLYYPSKPSAEQQAAVRTYLAAFTHDAHGWSTSFS
;
A
#
# COMPACT_ATOMS: atom_id res chain seq x y z
N MET A 1 -38.66 5.81 -7.16
CA MET A 1 -38.37 6.75 -6.04
C MET A 1 -37.07 7.46 -6.37
N GLY A 2 -37.10 8.78 -6.60
CA GLY A 2 -35.92 9.55 -7.00
C GLY A 2 -35.11 10.05 -5.80
N TYR A 3 -33.80 10.09 -5.92
CA TYR A 3 -32.89 10.76 -4.99
C TYR A 3 -32.17 11.89 -5.74
N ASP A 4 -32.59 13.14 -5.51
CA ASP A 4 -32.28 14.32 -6.33
C ASP A 4 -30.81 14.83 -6.22
N THR A 5 -29.85 14.00 -6.62
CA THR A 5 -28.45 14.39 -6.77
C THR A 5 -28.28 15.28 -8.00
N LYS A 6 -28.46 16.59 -7.85
CA LYS A 6 -28.28 17.55 -8.95
C LYS A 6 -26.80 17.70 -9.30
N PHE A 7 -26.36 16.94 -10.31
CA PHE A 7 -25.05 17.10 -10.96
C PHE A 7 -25.11 18.17 -12.06
N MET A 8 -24.09 19.02 -12.12
CA MET A 8 -23.90 19.98 -13.21
C MET A 8 -22.42 19.99 -13.61
N GLY A 9 -22.10 19.32 -14.70
CA GLY A 9 -20.77 19.32 -15.33
C GLY A 9 -20.86 19.76 -16.78
N ARG A 10 -20.08 20.78 -17.15
CA ARG A 10 -19.91 21.24 -18.54
C ARG A 10 -18.49 21.78 -18.71
N PHE A 11 -17.85 21.35 -19.78
CA PHE A 11 -16.50 21.77 -20.18
C PHE A 11 -16.56 22.32 -21.61
N ALA A 12 -16.01 23.51 -21.83
CA ALA A 12 -15.78 24.06 -23.16
C ALA A 12 -14.49 23.47 -23.78
N LEU A 13 -14.54 23.23 -25.08
CA LEU A 13 -13.40 22.76 -25.88
C LEU A 13 -12.65 23.95 -26.48
N SER A 14 -11.31 23.92 -26.51
CA SER A 14 -10.50 24.98 -27.12
C SER A 14 -10.77 25.20 -28.62
N ARG A 15 -11.17 24.16 -29.33
CA ARG A 15 -11.69 24.19 -30.71
C ARG A 15 -12.91 23.29 -30.87
N PRO A 16 -13.80 23.51 -31.85
CA PRO A 16 -14.79 22.51 -32.24
C PRO A 16 -14.10 21.21 -32.69
N LEU A 17 -14.76 20.08 -32.45
CA LEU A 17 -14.33 18.79 -32.98
C LEU A 17 -14.69 18.64 -34.45
N THR A 18 -13.85 17.92 -35.20
CA THR A 18 -14.15 17.44 -36.55
C THR A 18 -15.21 16.35 -36.52
N ALA A 19 -15.80 16.03 -37.67
CA ALA A 19 -16.79 14.96 -37.78
C ALA A 19 -16.26 13.59 -37.30
N LYS A 20 -14.99 13.27 -37.56
CA LYS A 20 -14.36 12.01 -37.13
C LYS A 20 -14.15 11.95 -35.62
N GLU A 21 -13.58 12.99 -35.02
CA GLU A 21 -13.38 13.10 -33.56
C GLU A 21 -14.72 13.05 -32.80
N SER A 22 -15.77 13.65 -33.38
CA SER A 22 -17.11 13.63 -32.80
C SER A 22 -17.71 12.22 -32.80
N ALA A 23 -17.63 11.51 -33.93
CA ALA A 23 -18.16 10.16 -34.08
C ALA A 23 -17.48 9.15 -33.13
N ILE A 24 -16.21 9.36 -32.79
CA ILE A 24 -15.50 8.53 -31.80
C ILE A 24 -16.07 8.74 -30.39
N LEU A 25 -16.34 9.98 -29.98
CA LEU A 25 -16.97 10.24 -28.66
C LEU A 25 -18.43 9.79 -28.60
N GLU A 26 -19.17 9.95 -29.70
CA GLU A 26 -20.53 9.44 -29.85
C GLU A 26 -20.54 7.90 -29.72
N ALA A 27 -19.63 7.19 -30.40
CA ALA A 27 -19.47 5.74 -30.25
C ALA A 27 -19.03 5.28 -28.84
N VAL A 28 -18.17 6.05 -28.14
CA VAL A 28 -17.75 5.73 -26.75
C VAL A 28 -18.87 5.99 -25.73
N HIS A 29 -19.82 6.89 -26.03
CA HIS A 29 -21.04 7.09 -25.25
C HIS A 29 -22.05 5.95 -25.49
N ASP A 30 -22.21 5.53 -26.74
CA ASP A 30 -23.18 4.50 -27.15
C ASP A 30 -22.69 3.04 -26.93
N HIS A 31 -21.40 2.83 -26.60
CA HIS A 31 -20.83 1.49 -26.41
C HIS A 31 -21.36 0.79 -25.15
N ARG A 32 -22.48 0.10 -25.33
CA ARG A 32 -23.20 -0.66 -24.30
C ARG A 32 -22.87 -2.15 -24.44
N HIS A 33 -22.04 -2.67 -23.56
CA HIS A 33 -21.68 -4.09 -23.59
C HIS A 33 -22.92 -4.97 -23.31
N GLN A 34 -23.10 -6.01 -24.12
CA GLN A 34 -24.26 -6.92 -24.10
C GLN A 34 -24.06 -8.09 -23.11
N ASP A 35 -25.17 -8.74 -22.74
CA ASP A 35 -25.34 -9.56 -21.53
C ASP A 35 -24.66 -10.95 -21.50
N ASP A 36 -24.83 -11.63 -20.35
CA ASP A 36 -24.19 -12.88 -19.90
C ASP A 36 -24.31 -14.12 -20.82
N LEU A 37 -23.29 -15.00 -20.77
CA LEU A 37 -23.44 -16.46 -21.01
C LEU A 37 -22.28 -17.27 -20.35
N GLU A 38 -22.49 -18.58 -20.11
CA GLU A 38 -21.60 -19.44 -19.29
C GLU A 38 -20.70 -20.43 -20.09
N LEU A 39 -19.47 -20.68 -19.58
CA LEU A 39 -18.66 -21.94 -19.45
C LEU A 39 -18.67 -23.06 -20.57
N PRO A 40 -17.62 -23.93 -20.75
CA PRO A 40 -16.28 -24.07 -20.13
C PRO A 40 -15.07 -24.36 -21.12
N TYR A 41 -13.90 -24.76 -20.56
CA TYR A 41 -12.63 -25.33 -21.10
C TYR A 41 -12.63 -26.19 -22.42
N PRO A 42 -11.46 -26.47 -23.10
CA PRO A 42 -10.05 -26.37 -22.66
C PRO A 42 -9.01 -25.74 -23.66
N ALA A 43 -7.73 -25.82 -23.27
CA ALA A 43 -6.51 -25.20 -23.81
C ALA A 43 -6.01 -25.51 -25.24
N VAL A 44 -5.18 -24.59 -25.75
CA VAL A 44 -3.97 -24.86 -26.57
C VAL A 44 -2.83 -23.97 -26.03
N GLU A 45 -1.61 -24.51 -25.88
CA GLU A 45 -0.37 -23.75 -25.69
C GLU A 45 0.37 -23.64 -27.02
N GLU A 46 0.89 -22.45 -27.38
CA GLU A 46 2.06 -22.33 -28.26
C GLU A 46 3.08 -21.33 -27.71
N GLN A 47 4.31 -21.83 -27.54
CA GLN A 47 5.53 -21.12 -27.15
C GLN A 47 6.73 -21.95 -27.66
N PRO A 48 7.97 -21.41 -27.75
CA PRO A 48 8.38 -20.00 -27.82
C PRO A 48 9.41 -19.71 -28.94
N VAL A 49 9.60 -18.44 -29.33
CA VAL A 49 10.88 -17.96 -29.89
C VAL A 49 11.21 -16.54 -29.41
N THR A 50 12.47 -16.33 -29.04
CA THR A 50 13.12 -15.03 -28.76
C THR A 50 14.57 -15.20 -29.26
N ILE A 51 15.19 -14.31 -30.05
CA ILE A 51 15.72 -12.96 -29.78
C ILE A 51 16.25 -12.42 -31.16
N GLU A 52 16.28 -11.15 -31.57
CA GLU A 52 15.72 -9.82 -31.20
C GLU A 52 16.03 -8.85 -32.39
N ARG A 53 15.27 -7.80 -32.77
CA ARG A 53 13.95 -7.32 -32.29
C ARG A 53 13.24 -6.29 -33.23
N ASP A 54 13.26 -6.46 -34.56
CA ASP A 54 12.56 -5.54 -35.49
C ASP A 54 12.02 -6.24 -36.76
N VAL A 55 11.13 -5.57 -37.52
CA VAL A 55 10.43 -6.01 -38.78
C VAL A 55 9.02 -6.64 -38.65
N ILE A 56 8.00 -5.79 -38.48
CA ILE A 56 6.92 -5.47 -39.46
C ILE A 56 6.27 -6.60 -40.33
N LYS A 57 4.98 -6.91 -40.02
CA LYS A 57 3.80 -7.21 -40.93
C LYS A 57 3.80 -8.51 -41.77
N PRO A 58 2.72 -8.90 -42.52
CA PRO A 58 1.38 -8.28 -42.79
C PRO A 58 0.18 -9.27 -42.55
N LEU A 59 -1.08 -9.20 -43.06
CA LEU A 59 -1.86 -8.29 -43.96
C LEU A 59 -3.42 -8.44 -43.78
N TYR A 60 -4.16 -7.38 -43.38
CA TYR A 60 -5.65 -7.20 -43.54
C TYR A 60 -6.59 -8.27 -42.90
N VAL A 61 -7.93 -8.11 -42.75
CA VAL A 61 -8.94 -7.19 -43.31
C VAL A 61 -9.89 -6.65 -42.20
N GLY A 62 -10.29 -5.38 -42.26
CA GLY A 62 -11.43 -4.83 -41.49
C GLY A 62 -11.20 -3.39 -41.01
N GLU A 63 -12.12 -2.47 -41.28
CA GLU A 63 -11.97 -1.05 -40.89
C GLU A 63 -12.54 -0.77 -39.49
N GLY A 64 -11.65 -0.63 -38.50
CA GLY A 64 -11.95 -0.19 -37.13
C GLY A 64 -10.70 0.41 -36.46
N PHE A 65 -10.86 1.43 -35.61
CA PHE A 65 -9.73 2.16 -35.03
C PHE A 65 -9.27 1.57 -33.68
N ASP A 66 -8.16 0.85 -33.73
CA ASP A 66 -7.62 0.00 -32.65
C ASP A 66 -6.80 0.79 -31.60
N TYR A 67 -7.40 1.83 -31.01
CA TYR A 67 -6.74 2.77 -30.07
C TYR A 67 -7.40 2.88 -28.68
N LEU A 68 -8.46 2.13 -28.41
CA LEU A 68 -9.12 2.09 -27.09
C LEU A 68 -8.69 0.81 -26.36
N SER A 69 -7.88 0.97 -25.31
CA SER A 69 -7.32 -0.17 -24.56
C SER A 69 -8.39 -0.93 -23.75
N GLU A 70 -8.12 -2.21 -23.47
CA GLU A 70 -9.07 -3.25 -23.01
C GLU A 70 -9.89 -2.98 -21.72
N LYS A 71 -9.75 -1.83 -21.05
CA LYS A 71 -10.41 -1.53 -19.76
C LYS A 71 -10.95 -0.10 -19.69
N PHE A 72 -12.22 0.06 -20.10
CA PHE A 72 -13.01 1.26 -19.83
C PHE A 72 -13.21 1.50 -18.31
N PRO A 73 -13.34 2.76 -17.84
CA PRO A 73 -13.55 3.06 -16.41
C PRO A 73 -14.84 2.51 -15.78
N SER A 74 -15.87 2.22 -16.58
CA SER A 74 -17.08 1.47 -16.18
C SER A 74 -17.91 1.07 -17.41
N PHE A 75 -18.99 0.30 -17.20
CA PHE A 75 -19.92 -0.14 -18.25
C PHE A 75 -20.67 0.98 -19.00
N TYR A 76 -20.61 2.23 -18.52
CA TYR A 76 -21.33 3.38 -19.08
C TYR A 76 -20.46 4.64 -19.05
N CYS A 77 -20.33 5.33 -20.17
CA CYS A 77 -19.80 6.68 -20.26
C CYS A 77 -20.95 7.70 -20.35
N GLN A 78 -21.07 8.59 -19.38
CA GLN A 78 -22.16 9.58 -19.31
C GLN A 78 -21.74 11.00 -19.75
N TRP A 79 -20.57 11.13 -20.38
CA TRP A 79 -20.13 12.35 -21.05
C TRP A 79 -20.58 12.32 -22.50
N THR A 80 -21.39 13.29 -22.90
CA THR A 80 -21.89 13.46 -24.26
C THR A 80 -21.52 14.83 -24.83
N LEU A 81 -21.54 14.97 -26.15
CA LEU A 81 -21.22 16.24 -26.81
C LEU A 81 -22.44 17.17 -26.84
N SER A 82 -22.17 18.46 -26.61
CA SER A 82 -23.14 19.52 -26.89
C SER A 82 -23.57 19.51 -28.36
N PRO A 83 -24.83 19.85 -28.72
CA PRO A 83 -25.29 19.85 -30.11
C PRO A 83 -24.50 20.73 -31.09
N ASN A 84 -23.74 21.72 -30.61
CA ASN A 84 -22.86 22.57 -31.43
C ASN A 84 -21.38 22.12 -31.42
N LYS A 85 -21.09 20.91 -30.91
CA LYS A 85 -19.79 20.22 -30.87
C LYS A 85 -18.62 21.07 -30.34
N ARG A 86 -18.91 21.97 -29.38
CA ARG A 86 -17.95 22.88 -28.71
C ARG A 86 -17.85 22.70 -27.19
N ALA A 87 -18.61 21.78 -26.61
CA ALA A 87 -18.54 21.44 -25.20
C ALA A 87 -18.80 19.95 -24.95
N LEU A 88 -18.16 19.42 -23.91
CA LEU A 88 -18.48 18.13 -23.29
C LEU A 88 -19.42 18.39 -22.10
N MET A 89 -20.48 17.60 -21.95
CA MET A 89 -21.48 17.79 -20.90
C MET A 89 -22.09 16.46 -20.43
N TRP A 90 -22.67 16.46 -19.24
CA TRP A 90 -23.35 15.29 -18.71
C TRP A 90 -24.67 15.02 -19.48
N ASP A 91 -24.91 13.75 -19.81
CA ASP A 91 -26.11 13.25 -20.50
C ASP A 91 -27.43 13.47 -19.74
N LYS A 92 -27.36 13.64 -18.41
CA LYS A 92 -28.49 13.65 -17.46
C LYS A 92 -29.16 12.28 -17.26
N GLY A 93 -28.42 11.20 -17.51
CA GLY A 93 -28.82 9.82 -17.19
C GLY A 93 -28.77 9.56 -15.67
N GLU A 94 -28.58 8.30 -15.29
CA GLU A 94 -28.55 7.91 -13.88
C GLU A 94 -27.23 8.29 -13.16
N LYS A 95 -27.02 7.72 -11.97
CA LYS A 95 -26.01 8.09 -10.97
C LYS A 95 -24.57 8.08 -11.50
N PHE A 96 -24.04 9.27 -11.76
CA PHE A 96 -22.72 9.46 -12.38
C PHE A 96 -21.54 9.30 -11.40
N TYR A 97 -21.31 8.08 -10.90
CA TYR A 97 -20.27 7.80 -9.89
C TYR A 97 -18.84 7.98 -10.42
N ASN A 98 -18.53 7.50 -11.63
CA ASN A 98 -17.16 7.44 -12.16
C ASN A 98 -16.81 8.63 -13.08
N TYR A 99 -17.44 9.80 -12.85
CA TYR A 99 -17.31 10.96 -13.74
C TYR A 99 -15.87 11.47 -13.89
N VAL A 100 -15.06 11.38 -12.82
CA VAL A 100 -13.65 11.79 -12.82
C VAL A 100 -12.81 10.85 -13.68
N SER A 101 -12.89 9.54 -13.43
CA SER A 101 -12.13 8.52 -14.17
C SER A 101 -12.47 8.50 -15.66
N TRP A 102 -13.72 8.82 -16.02
CA TRP A 102 -14.10 9.02 -17.43
C TRP A 102 -13.56 10.32 -18.03
N LEU A 103 -13.47 11.43 -17.27
CA LEU A 103 -12.76 12.63 -17.76
C LEU A 103 -11.27 12.31 -17.99
N GLU A 104 -10.63 11.64 -17.04
CA GLU A 104 -9.21 11.27 -17.12
C GLU A 104 -8.93 10.35 -18.31
N TYR A 105 -9.80 9.35 -18.54
CA TYR A 105 -9.72 8.46 -19.71
C TYR A 105 -9.89 9.22 -21.04
N LEU A 106 -10.95 10.02 -21.17
CA LEU A 106 -11.20 10.80 -22.39
C LEU A 106 -10.13 11.88 -22.63
N ILE A 107 -9.58 12.49 -21.58
CA ILE A 107 -8.45 13.42 -21.70
C ILE A 107 -7.21 12.71 -22.23
N SER A 108 -6.84 11.57 -21.62
CA SER A 108 -5.61 10.84 -21.98
C SER A 108 -5.66 10.15 -23.33
N HIS A 109 -6.79 9.49 -23.67
CA HIS A 109 -6.92 8.66 -24.87
C HIS A 109 -7.53 9.40 -26.08
N CYS A 110 -8.20 10.54 -25.86
CA CYS A 110 -8.83 11.30 -26.95
C CYS A 110 -8.31 12.75 -27.02
N PHE A 111 -8.66 13.60 -26.05
CA PHE A 111 -8.47 15.04 -26.18
C PHE A 111 -6.99 15.47 -26.24
N ALA A 112 -6.11 14.83 -25.47
CA ALA A 112 -4.66 15.07 -25.54
C ALA A 112 -4.07 14.65 -26.90
N VAL A 113 -4.51 13.50 -27.44
CA VAL A 113 -4.09 13.01 -28.77
C VAL A 113 -4.57 13.95 -29.89
N TRP A 114 -5.72 14.59 -29.71
CA TRP A 114 -6.29 15.54 -30.66
C TRP A 114 -5.81 16.99 -30.48
N GLY A 115 -5.01 17.28 -29.45
CA GLY A 115 -4.57 18.64 -29.12
C GLY A 115 -5.74 19.58 -28.77
N VAL A 116 -6.74 19.08 -28.04
CA VAL A 116 -7.92 19.84 -27.61
C VAL A 116 -7.93 19.95 -26.09
N GLU A 117 -8.11 21.17 -25.57
CA GLU A 117 -8.14 21.42 -24.14
C GLU A 117 -9.60 21.51 -23.64
N LEU A 118 -9.85 21.01 -22.43
CA LEU A 118 -11.12 21.06 -21.73
C LEU A 118 -11.05 22.08 -20.59
N SER A 119 -11.95 23.06 -20.59
CA SER A 119 -12.05 24.08 -19.53
C SER A 119 -13.47 24.14 -18.95
N GLY A 120 -13.62 23.98 -17.63
CA GLY A 120 -14.96 23.87 -17.02
C GLY A 120 -14.94 23.64 -15.52
N THR A 121 -16.14 23.48 -14.94
CA THR A 121 -16.32 23.17 -13.51
C THR A 121 -17.45 22.17 -13.32
N VAL A 122 -17.35 21.37 -12.25
CA VAL A 122 -18.37 20.40 -11.84
C VAL A 122 -18.97 20.84 -10.49
N LYS A 123 -20.29 20.71 -10.34
CA LYS A 123 -21.03 20.97 -9.10
C LYS A 123 -21.97 19.82 -8.79
N TRP A 124 -22.06 19.44 -7.50
CA TRP A 124 -22.95 18.39 -6.98
C TRP A 124 -23.42 18.73 -5.56
N LYS A 125 -24.49 18.07 -5.09
CA LYS A 125 -25.04 18.23 -3.73
C LYS A 125 -25.66 16.92 -3.23
N GLY A 126 -25.24 16.46 -2.05
CA GLY A 126 -25.81 15.31 -1.34
C GLY A 126 -26.80 15.69 -0.22
N ALA A 127 -27.52 14.71 0.32
CA ALA A 127 -28.53 14.91 1.38
C ALA A 127 -27.90 14.94 2.79
N ALA A 128 -28.35 15.86 3.64
CA ALA A 128 -27.69 16.16 4.92
C ALA A 128 -28.34 15.51 6.17
N ARG A 129 -29.57 14.97 6.08
CA ARG A 129 -30.38 14.61 7.26
C ARG A 129 -29.85 13.41 8.06
N THR A 130 -29.42 12.34 7.38
CA THR A 130 -28.94 11.11 8.03
C THR A 130 -27.64 11.32 8.80
N ARG A 131 -26.70 12.08 8.22
CA ARG A 131 -25.43 12.44 8.86
C ARG A 131 -25.63 13.14 10.21
N ALA A 132 -26.52 14.13 10.27
CA ALA A 132 -26.80 14.88 11.50
C ALA A 132 -27.39 14.03 12.63
N ILE A 133 -28.04 12.91 12.32
CA ILE A 133 -28.56 11.96 13.31
C ILE A 133 -27.42 11.11 13.88
N TYR A 134 -26.53 10.59 13.02
CA TYR A 134 -25.35 9.84 13.48
C TYR A 134 -24.38 10.71 14.30
N ASP A 135 -24.04 11.90 13.79
CA ASP A 135 -23.08 12.83 14.43
C ASP A 135 -23.56 13.28 15.84
N LYS A 136 -24.84 13.08 16.20
CA LYS A 136 -25.44 13.45 17.50
C LYS A 136 -25.88 12.26 18.39
N TYR A 137 -26.29 11.13 17.80
CA TYR A 137 -26.89 9.99 18.53
C TYR A 137 -26.25 8.63 18.20
N GLY A 138 -25.21 8.60 17.36
CA GLY A 138 -24.45 7.42 16.99
C GLY A 138 -25.31 6.32 16.32
N GLU A 139 -24.86 5.08 16.45
CA GLU A 139 -25.53 3.92 15.85
C GLU A 139 -26.93 3.66 16.45
N ARG A 140 -27.13 3.97 17.74
CA ARG A 140 -28.43 3.81 18.41
C ARG A 140 -29.48 4.75 17.84
N GLY A 141 -29.16 6.02 17.59
CA GLY A 141 -30.10 6.95 16.96
C GLY A 141 -30.49 6.57 15.53
N LEU A 142 -29.62 5.86 14.81
CA LEU A 142 -29.96 5.26 13.51
C LEU A 142 -30.88 4.05 13.65
N LYS A 143 -30.60 3.14 14.59
CA LYS A 143 -31.35 1.87 14.76
C LYS A 143 -32.68 2.01 15.49
N SER A 144 -32.82 2.99 16.38
CA SER A 144 -33.96 3.12 17.30
C SER A 144 -34.73 4.44 17.16
N GLY A 145 -34.34 5.30 16.21
CA GLY A 145 -34.91 6.63 16.05
C GLY A 145 -34.42 7.64 17.08
N VAL A 146 -35.04 8.83 17.07
CA VAL A 146 -34.76 9.94 18.00
C VAL A 146 -36.07 10.28 18.71
N PRO A 147 -36.12 10.34 20.05
CA PRO A 147 -37.34 10.74 20.76
C PRO A 147 -37.66 12.23 20.57
N GLU A 148 -38.82 12.55 20.00
CA GLU A 148 -39.39 13.90 19.97
C GLU A 148 -40.70 13.93 20.78
N SER A 149 -40.57 14.03 22.11
CA SER A 149 -41.64 14.13 23.13
C SER A 149 -42.50 12.87 23.37
N ASP A 150 -43.30 12.91 24.45
CA ASP A 150 -44.03 11.76 25.02
C ASP A 150 -45.33 11.42 24.27
N ALA A 151 -45.21 10.83 23.07
CA ALA A 151 -46.23 9.93 22.50
C ALA A 151 -45.64 9.06 21.37
N GLU A 152 -45.89 7.75 21.43
CA GLU A 152 -45.70 6.73 20.37
C GLU A 152 -44.37 6.70 19.59
N LEU A 153 -43.58 5.63 19.80
CA LEU A 153 -42.36 5.37 19.04
C LEU A 153 -42.69 4.89 17.60
N GLN A 154 -42.81 5.83 16.66
CA GLN A 154 -43.08 5.49 15.26
C GLN A 154 -41.87 4.82 14.57
N GLY A 155 -42.15 4.00 13.54
CA GLY A 155 -41.26 2.92 13.06
C GLY A 155 -39.85 3.32 12.56
N PRO A 156 -38.94 2.33 12.44
CA PRO A 156 -37.50 2.57 12.38
C PRO A 156 -37.03 3.28 11.10
N PRO A 157 -36.13 4.28 11.19
CA PRO A 157 -35.57 4.97 10.02
C PRO A 157 -34.45 4.17 9.31
N TYR A 158 -34.17 2.94 9.74
CA TYR A 158 -33.11 2.09 9.20
C TYR A 158 -33.42 0.61 9.45
N SER A 159 -33.25 -0.24 8.43
CA SER A 159 -33.28 -1.70 8.54
C SER A 159 -31.94 -2.29 8.06
N TRP A 160 -31.49 -3.37 8.72
CA TRP A 160 -30.32 -4.11 8.28
C TRP A 160 -30.71 -5.06 7.14
N SER A 161 -30.27 -4.74 5.92
CA SER A 161 -30.24 -5.69 4.80
C SER A 161 -28.98 -6.55 4.93
N ASP A 162 -29.13 -7.80 5.35
CA ASP A 162 -28.03 -8.69 5.77
C ASP A 162 -27.15 -9.23 4.60
N SER A 163 -27.21 -8.61 3.43
CA SER A 163 -26.66 -9.14 2.17
C SER A 163 -25.41 -8.43 1.65
N ARG A 164 -25.19 -7.13 1.94
CA ARG A 164 -24.08 -6.34 1.36
C ARG A 164 -23.58 -5.20 2.27
N ALA A 165 -22.40 -5.40 2.87
CA ALA A 165 -21.75 -4.40 3.73
C ALA A 165 -21.28 -3.14 2.99
N ASP A 166 -21.00 -3.25 1.69
CA ASP A 166 -20.66 -2.14 0.78
C ASP A 166 -21.81 -1.13 0.63
N GLN A 167 -23.07 -1.59 0.67
CA GLN A 167 -24.25 -0.72 0.61
C GLN A 167 -24.46 0.01 1.94
N ILE A 168 -24.20 -0.66 3.07
CA ILE A 168 -24.20 -0.02 4.40
C ILE A 168 -23.12 1.06 4.45
N PHE A 169 -21.87 0.72 4.09
CA PHE A 169 -20.73 1.65 4.13
C PHE A 169 -20.94 2.87 3.23
N SER A 170 -21.40 2.68 1.99
CA SER A 170 -21.64 3.78 1.06
C SER A 170 -22.83 4.67 1.46
N THR A 171 -23.86 4.10 2.10
CA THR A 171 -24.98 4.87 2.70
C THR A 171 -24.50 5.72 3.89
N PHE A 172 -23.51 5.24 4.64
CA PHE A 172 -22.98 5.90 5.83
C PHE A 172 -21.98 7.03 5.51
N PHE A 173 -20.98 6.73 4.69
CA PHE A 173 -19.85 7.63 4.41
C PHE A 173 -20.01 8.43 3.11
N GLY A 174 -21.00 8.09 2.27
CA GLY A 174 -21.21 8.70 0.95
C GLY A 174 -20.22 8.21 -0.13
N THR A 175 -19.36 7.25 0.21
CA THR A 175 -18.30 6.69 -0.65
C THR A 175 -18.24 5.18 -0.48
N SER A 176 -18.04 4.41 -1.54
CA SER A 176 -17.85 2.95 -1.48
C SER A 176 -16.39 2.52 -1.20
N ASN A 177 -15.43 3.45 -1.22
CA ASN A 177 -14.01 3.16 -1.01
C ASN A 177 -13.52 3.64 0.38
N PRO A 178 -13.07 2.74 1.27
CA PRO A 178 -12.65 3.11 2.63
C PRO A 178 -11.37 3.96 2.69
N PHE A 179 -10.47 3.85 1.70
CA PHE A 179 -9.30 4.70 1.62
C PHE A 179 -9.66 6.13 1.19
N GLN A 180 -10.63 6.27 0.29
CA GLN A 180 -11.14 7.58 -0.14
C GLN A 180 -11.89 8.29 1.00
N ALA A 181 -12.65 7.54 1.82
CA ALA A 181 -13.27 8.08 3.03
C ALA A 181 -12.25 8.67 4.01
N LEU A 182 -11.06 8.06 4.14
CA LEU A 182 -9.97 8.55 4.98
C LEU A 182 -9.33 9.85 4.45
N THR A 183 -9.04 9.94 3.13
CA THR A 183 -8.53 11.20 2.54
C THR A 183 -9.57 12.32 2.63
N ASP A 184 -10.85 12.01 2.37
CA ASP A 184 -11.93 12.99 2.40
C ASP A 184 -12.33 13.42 3.83
N LEU A 185 -11.95 12.64 4.85
CA LEU A 185 -11.88 13.09 6.25
C LEU A 185 -10.70 14.05 6.45
N GLY A 186 -9.48 13.65 6.06
CA GLY A 186 -8.26 14.45 6.24
C GLY A 186 -8.35 15.85 5.62
N HIS A 187 -8.89 15.96 4.41
CA HIS A 187 -9.10 17.24 3.72
C HIS A 187 -10.23 18.10 4.32
N LYS A 188 -11.10 17.54 5.17
CA LYS A 188 -12.10 18.30 5.95
C LYS A 188 -11.53 18.74 7.31
N PHE A 189 -10.72 17.90 7.96
CA PHE A 189 -10.00 18.27 9.17
C PHE A 189 -9.07 19.48 8.96
N SER A 190 -8.30 19.53 7.85
CA SER A 190 -7.41 20.68 7.59
C SER A 190 -8.16 21.99 7.35
N LYS A 191 -9.39 21.95 6.82
CA LYS A 191 -10.23 23.13 6.59
C LYS A 191 -11.01 23.60 7.83
N LEU A 192 -11.25 22.71 8.80
CA LEU A 192 -11.82 23.10 10.10
C LEU A 192 -10.79 23.78 11.02
N ALA A 193 -9.50 23.47 10.86
CA ALA A 193 -8.41 24.00 11.69
C ALA A 193 -8.15 25.52 11.58
N VAL A 194 -8.83 26.22 10.66
CA VAL A 194 -8.64 27.66 10.37
C VAL A 194 -9.80 28.54 10.88
N ALA A 195 -10.95 27.95 11.23
CA ALA A 195 -12.11 28.68 11.76
C ALA A 195 -12.06 28.71 13.30
N ALA A 196 -12.03 29.91 13.88
CA ALA A 196 -11.86 30.08 15.33
C ALA A 196 -13.14 29.70 16.12
N GLY A 197 -13.04 28.60 16.88
CA GLY A 197 -13.87 28.32 18.06
C GLY A 197 -12.98 28.15 19.30
N PRO A 198 -13.56 27.94 20.50
CA PRO A 198 -12.78 27.64 21.69
C PRO A 198 -11.88 26.42 21.45
N ARG A 199 -10.58 26.56 21.71
CA ARG A 199 -9.66 25.41 21.63
C ARG A 199 -10.13 24.35 22.64
N PRO A 200 -10.26 23.06 22.28
CA PRO A 200 -10.43 22.02 23.27
C PRO A 200 -9.25 22.07 24.26
N SER A 201 -9.55 21.88 25.54
CA SER A 201 -8.54 21.87 26.61
C SER A 201 -7.48 20.81 26.31
N SER A 202 -6.21 21.21 26.39
CA SER A 202 -5.02 20.34 26.21
C SER A 202 -5.12 19.34 25.06
N ALA A 203 -4.68 19.72 23.85
CA ALA A 203 -4.46 18.76 22.77
C ALA A 203 -3.57 17.60 23.28
N GLU A 204 -4.04 16.36 23.13
CA GLU A 204 -3.41 15.15 23.67
C GLU A 204 -1.97 15.01 23.15
N GLN A 205 -0.99 15.45 23.94
CA GLN A 205 0.43 15.44 23.56
C GLN A 205 0.98 14.01 23.57
N ALA A 206 0.75 13.29 22.48
CA ALA A 206 1.38 12.02 22.17
C ALA A 206 2.90 12.19 22.03
N ARG A 207 3.67 11.81 23.05
CA ARG A 207 5.14 11.86 23.06
C ARG A 207 5.73 10.52 22.58
N PRO A 208 6.82 10.50 21.80
CA PRO A 208 7.43 9.24 21.38
C PRO A 208 8.05 8.50 22.57
N LEU A 209 7.95 7.17 22.55
CA LEU A 209 8.76 6.25 23.36
C LEU A 209 9.60 5.41 22.40
N GLU A 210 10.87 5.77 22.25
CA GLU A 210 11.79 5.01 21.40
C GLU A 210 12.21 3.69 22.08
N CYS A 211 12.07 2.57 21.36
CA CYS A 211 12.52 1.25 21.79
C CYS A 211 13.24 0.52 20.64
N THR A 212 14.31 -0.20 20.94
CA THR A 212 15.02 -1.03 19.96
C THR A 212 14.27 -2.35 19.70
N LEU A 213 14.64 -3.08 18.63
CA LEU A 213 14.00 -4.37 18.33
C LEU A 213 14.23 -5.41 19.43
N GLU A 214 15.40 -5.41 20.05
CA GLU A 214 15.79 -6.26 21.17
C GLU A 214 14.93 -5.97 22.41
N GLU A 215 14.71 -4.70 22.75
CA GLU A 215 13.83 -4.26 23.84
C GLU A 215 12.35 -4.60 23.60
N ILE A 216 11.91 -4.62 22.34
CA ILE A 216 10.55 -5.02 21.95
C ILE A 216 10.41 -6.56 21.87
N PHE A 217 11.49 -7.27 21.53
CA PHE A 217 11.55 -8.73 21.45
C PHE A 217 11.49 -9.36 22.84
N ALA A 218 12.38 -8.94 23.75
CA ALA A 218 12.41 -9.43 25.13
C ALA A 218 11.29 -8.84 26.00
N GLY A 219 10.71 -7.70 25.59
CA GLY A 219 9.88 -6.85 26.46
C GLY A 219 10.74 -6.02 27.42
N CYS A 220 10.27 -4.83 27.77
CA CYS A 220 11.04 -3.91 28.61
C CYS A 220 10.16 -3.03 29.52
N LYS A 221 10.78 -2.48 30.56
CA LYS A 221 10.15 -1.55 31.51
C LYS A 221 10.92 -0.23 31.48
N LYS A 222 10.38 0.79 30.80
CA LYS A 222 11.01 2.11 30.67
C LYS A 222 10.35 3.11 31.61
N THR A 223 11.15 3.76 32.44
CA THR A 223 10.69 4.87 33.30
C THR A 223 11.08 6.18 32.65
N VAL A 224 10.08 7.00 32.29
CA VAL A 224 10.26 8.29 31.63
C VAL A 224 9.93 9.44 32.59
N ARG A 225 10.81 10.44 32.65
CA ARG A 225 10.59 11.67 33.45
C ARG A 225 9.69 12.61 32.65
N HIS A 226 8.39 12.51 32.86
CA HIS A 226 7.38 13.32 32.18
C HIS A 226 7.31 14.72 32.79
N ARG A 227 7.46 15.76 31.95
CA ARG A 227 7.17 17.15 32.34
C ARG A 227 5.68 17.46 32.13
N ARG A 228 5.03 18.03 33.13
CA ARG A 228 3.68 18.61 33.03
C ARG A 228 3.69 20.06 33.50
N GLU A 229 2.90 20.91 32.85
CA GLU A 229 2.66 22.31 33.25
C GLU A 229 1.41 22.40 34.12
N ILE A 230 1.51 23.02 35.30
CA ILE A 230 0.38 23.32 36.18
C ILE A 230 0.12 24.82 36.11
N ARG A 231 -1.04 25.21 35.58
CA ARG A 231 -1.47 26.61 35.54
C ARG A 231 -2.31 26.92 36.77
N LYS A 232 -2.05 28.07 37.41
CA LYS A 232 -2.76 28.53 38.61
C LYS A 232 -3.74 29.64 38.26
N ALA A 233 -4.69 29.91 39.16
CA ALA A 233 -5.71 30.94 38.98
C ALA A 233 -5.15 32.37 38.93
N ASP A 234 -3.92 32.59 39.40
CA ASP A 234 -3.16 33.84 39.27
C ASP A 234 -2.49 34.02 37.89
N GLY A 235 -2.64 33.05 36.98
CA GLY A 235 -2.03 33.04 35.66
C GLY A 235 -0.58 32.53 35.63
N SER A 236 0.02 32.18 36.78
CA SER A 236 1.36 31.60 36.84
C SER A 236 1.37 30.15 36.36
N VAL A 237 2.53 29.70 35.87
CA VAL A 237 2.76 28.33 35.37
C VAL A 237 3.89 27.70 36.17
N GLU A 238 3.62 26.55 36.78
CA GLU A 238 4.58 25.75 37.54
C GLU A 238 4.88 24.44 36.79
N GLU A 239 6.14 24.23 36.39
CA GLU A 239 6.56 22.96 35.80
C GLU A 239 6.75 21.90 36.89
N ARG A 240 6.12 20.74 36.75
CA ARG A 240 6.40 19.56 37.59
C ARG A 240 6.88 18.38 36.75
N PHE A 241 7.67 17.52 37.38
CA PHE A 241 8.18 16.29 36.78
C PHE A 241 7.64 15.07 37.51
N VAL A 242 7.08 14.11 36.76
CA VAL A 242 6.55 12.85 37.27
C VAL A 242 7.25 11.69 36.55
N ASN A 243 7.69 10.67 37.29
CA ASN A 243 8.30 9.48 36.72
C ASN A 243 7.22 8.47 36.33
N LEU A 244 6.87 8.43 35.04
CA LEU A 244 5.87 7.48 34.50
C LEU A 244 6.57 6.19 34.08
N THR A 245 6.02 5.04 34.47
CA THR A 245 6.60 3.72 34.20
C THR A 245 5.79 3.02 33.12
N ILE A 246 6.41 2.78 31.96
CA ILE A 246 5.79 2.11 30.82
C ILE A 246 6.29 0.67 30.75
N ILE A 247 5.37 -0.29 30.64
CA ILE A 247 5.67 -1.71 30.46
C ILE A 247 5.34 -2.09 29.02
N VAL A 248 6.37 -2.39 28.24
CA VAL A 248 6.28 -2.88 26.86
C VAL A 248 6.29 -4.40 26.90
N LYS A 249 5.18 -5.05 26.53
CA LYS A 249 5.12 -6.51 26.39
C LYS A 249 6.05 -6.98 25.23
N PRO A 250 6.59 -8.20 25.30
CA PRO A 250 7.20 -8.86 24.14
C PRO A 250 6.31 -8.75 22.90
N GLY A 251 6.90 -8.43 21.74
CA GLY A 251 6.18 -8.35 20.47
C GLY A 251 5.27 -7.12 20.28
N THR A 252 5.21 -6.17 21.23
CA THR A 252 4.38 -4.94 21.11
C THR A 252 4.62 -4.24 19.77
N LYS A 253 3.55 -3.76 19.12
CA LYS A 253 3.63 -3.15 17.77
C LYS A 253 4.03 -1.67 17.88
N SER A 254 4.79 -1.19 16.87
CA SER A 254 5.03 0.25 16.70
C SER A 254 3.69 0.98 16.53
N GLY A 255 3.55 2.15 17.14
CA GLY A 255 2.29 2.90 17.21
C GLY A 255 1.38 2.56 18.42
N THR A 256 1.70 1.55 19.24
CA THR A 256 0.94 1.28 20.48
C THR A 256 0.99 2.48 21.43
N LYS A 257 -0.19 2.96 21.85
CA LYS A 257 -0.36 4.06 22.82
C LYS A 257 -0.34 3.53 24.27
N PHE A 258 0.38 4.22 25.14
CA PHE A 258 0.34 4.06 26.60
C PHE A 258 -0.21 5.35 27.21
N ALA A 259 -1.40 5.28 27.80
CA ALA A 259 -2.09 6.41 28.40
C ALA A 259 -1.95 6.42 29.93
N PHE A 260 -1.63 7.59 30.49
CA PHE A 260 -1.56 7.85 31.93
C PHE A 260 -2.58 8.95 32.28
N PRO A 261 -3.80 8.58 32.69
CA PRO A 261 -4.85 9.54 33.07
C PRO A 261 -4.39 10.45 34.22
N LYS A 262 -4.73 11.74 34.14
CA LYS A 262 -4.45 12.77 35.16
C LYS A 262 -2.95 12.98 35.46
N GLN A 263 -2.09 12.76 34.46
CA GLN A 263 -0.62 12.93 34.56
C GLN A 263 -0.01 13.93 33.56
N GLY A 264 -0.80 14.43 32.62
CA GLY A 264 -0.43 15.53 31.72
C GLY A 264 -0.66 16.90 32.36
N ASP A 265 -0.71 17.93 31.51
CA ASP A 265 -0.85 19.34 31.93
C ASP A 265 -2.17 19.62 32.67
N GLU A 266 -2.14 20.61 33.56
CA GLU A 266 -3.18 20.90 34.56
C GLU A 266 -3.58 22.39 34.48
N VAL A 267 -4.89 22.66 34.57
CA VAL A 267 -5.50 23.97 34.34
C VAL A 267 -6.51 24.23 35.46
N PRO A 268 -6.69 25.48 35.93
CA PRO A 268 -7.69 25.79 36.95
C PRO A 268 -9.08 25.30 36.55
N ASP A 269 -9.84 24.81 37.53
CA ASP A 269 -11.22 24.33 37.39
C ASP A 269 -11.44 23.19 36.37
N ALA A 270 -10.37 22.45 36.02
CA ALA A 270 -10.40 21.28 35.15
C ALA A 270 -9.60 20.10 35.72
N GLU A 271 -9.91 18.87 35.30
CA GLU A 271 -9.07 17.71 35.62
C GLU A 271 -7.74 17.76 34.84
N PRO A 272 -6.62 17.26 35.40
CA PRO A 272 -5.35 17.18 34.67
C PRO A 272 -5.46 16.26 33.45
N ALA A 273 -4.77 16.61 32.37
CA ALA A 273 -4.83 15.89 31.10
C ALA A 273 -4.27 14.46 31.18
N THR A 274 -4.56 13.65 30.16
CA THR A 274 -3.92 12.34 29.98
C THR A 274 -2.55 12.52 29.32
N ALA A 275 -1.50 12.03 29.96
CA ALA A 275 -0.19 11.93 29.33
C ALA A 275 -0.15 10.67 28.44
N VAL A 276 0.15 10.82 27.15
CA VAL A 276 0.20 9.69 26.21
C VAL A 276 1.61 9.51 25.65
N TYR A 277 2.10 8.28 25.70
CA TYR A 277 3.32 7.85 25.02
C TYR A 277 2.99 6.91 23.86
N VAL A 278 3.73 7.00 22.76
CA VAL A 278 3.53 6.16 21.56
C VAL A 278 4.81 5.40 21.27
N LEU A 279 4.73 4.07 21.26
CA LEU A 279 5.90 3.23 20.98
C LEU A 279 6.40 3.49 19.56
N THR A 280 7.68 3.84 19.46
CA THR A 280 8.38 4.14 18.21
C THR A 280 9.55 3.18 18.09
N GLU A 281 9.55 2.37 17.03
CA GLU A 281 10.61 1.40 16.78
C GLU A 281 11.88 2.11 16.27
N ALA A 282 12.99 1.96 16.99
CA ALA A 282 14.28 2.49 16.59
C ALA A 282 14.90 1.66 15.46
N LYS A 283 15.56 2.31 14.50
CA LYS A 283 16.14 1.66 13.32
C LYS A 283 17.32 0.75 13.71
N HIS A 284 17.09 -0.55 13.76
CA HIS A 284 18.11 -1.58 13.96
C HIS A 284 19.04 -1.70 12.72
N PRO A 285 20.36 -1.98 12.87
CA PRO A 285 21.33 -1.90 11.77
C PRO A 285 21.22 -2.98 10.70
N THR A 286 20.81 -4.21 11.04
CA THR A 286 20.86 -5.38 10.12
C THR A 286 19.52 -6.08 9.90
N LEU A 287 18.49 -5.72 10.67
CA LEU A 287 17.15 -6.32 10.64
C LEU A 287 16.11 -5.22 10.52
N ARG A 288 15.03 -5.49 9.80
CA ARG A 288 13.84 -4.66 9.69
C ARG A 288 12.63 -5.51 10.08
N ARG A 289 11.77 -5.02 10.98
CA ARG A 289 10.50 -5.68 11.28
C ARG A 289 9.49 -5.49 10.16
N ASP A 290 8.66 -6.50 9.93
CA ASP A 290 7.56 -6.48 8.97
C ASP A 290 6.34 -7.18 9.60
N GLY A 291 5.56 -6.42 10.37
CA GLY A 291 4.47 -6.95 11.20
C GLY A 291 4.96 -7.78 12.38
N HIS A 292 4.99 -9.10 12.21
CA HIS A 292 5.56 -10.06 13.18
C HIS A 292 6.81 -10.77 12.63
N ASP A 293 7.08 -10.66 11.33
CA ASP A 293 8.30 -11.19 10.73
C ASP A 293 9.49 -10.25 10.95
N LEU A 294 10.70 -10.80 10.81
CA LEU A 294 11.94 -10.06 10.65
C LEU A 294 12.49 -10.22 9.23
N VAL A 295 13.09 -9.17 8.70
CA VAL A 295 13.73 -9.14 7.39
C VAL A 295 15.21 -8.80 7.55
N TYR A 296 16.08 -9.74 7.17
CA TYR A 296 17.53 -9.56 7.07
C TYR A 296 17.90 -9.38 5.60
N LYS A 297 18.73 -8.39 5.27
CA LYS A 297 19.23 -8.18 3.89
C LYS A 297 20.65 -8.72 3.77
N ALA A 298 20.79 -9.91 3.19
CA ALA A 298 22.06 -10.56 2.94
C ALA A 298 22.71 -10.00 1.65
N LEU A 299 23.83 -9.31 1.80
CA LEU A 299 24.63 -8.81 0.68
C LEU A 299 25.70 -9.84 0.33
N ILE A 300 25.57 -10.51 -0.82
CA ILE A 300 26.45 -11.63 -1.24
C ILE A 300 27.14 -11.37 -2.58
N PRO A 301 28.41 -11.79 -2.79
CA PRO A 301 29.04 -11.77 -4.10
C PRO A 301 28.35 -12.68 -5.11
N LEU A 302 28.38 -12.31 -6.40
CA LEU A 302 27.86 -13.13 -7.51
C LEU A 302 28.40 -14.57 -7.51
N MET A 303 29.67 -14.78 -7.13
CA MET A 303 30.25 -16.12 -7.01
C MET A 303 29.47 -16.99 -6.03
N GLN A 304 29.22 -16.48 -4.81
CA GLN A 304 28.43 -17.16 -3.78
C GLN A 304 26.96 -17.36 -4.19
N ALA A 305 26.38 -16.45 -4.99
CA ALA A 305 25.03 -16.62 -5.52
C ALA A 305 24.94 -17.76 -6.55
N LEU A 306 26.04 -18.13 -7.21
CA LEU A 306 26.10 -19.17 -8.23
C LEU A 306 26.61 -20.52 -7.70
N SER A 307 27.54 -20.52 -6.73
CA SER A 307 28.13 -21.73 -6.13
C SER A 307 27.41 -22.25 -4.88
N GLY A 308 26.41 -21.52 -4.40
CA GLY A 308 25.84 -21.69 -3.06
C GLY A 308 26.65 -20.95 -1.98
N THR A 309 26.00 -20.69 -0.85
CA THR A 309 26.54 -19.89 0.26
C THR A 309 25.99 -20.31 1.62
N THR A 310 26.62 -19.81 2.69
CA THR A 310 26.09 -19.89 4.06
C THR A 310 26.20 -18.50 4.67
N VAL A 311 25.06 -17.90 4.98
CA VAL A 311 24.99 -16.56 5.59
C VAL A 311 24.75 -16.69 7.08
N ASP A 312 25.71 -16.23 7.88
CA ASP A 312 25.57 -16.13 9.33
C ASP A 312 24.75 -14.88 9.69
N VAL A 313 23.58 -15.07 10.31
CA VAL A 313 22.65 -14.02 10.74
C VAL A 313 22.65 -13.92 12.26
N LYS A 314 22.86 -12.72 12.81
CA LYS A 314 22.69 -12.47 14.25
C LYS A 314 21.21 -12.22 14.57
N THR A 315 20.67 -12.97 15.50
CA THR A 315 19.28 -12.88 15.98
C THR A 315 19.16 -11.92 17.17
N LEU A 316 17.94 -11.47 17.48
CA LEU A 316 17.68 -10.48 18.54
C LEU A 316 17.94 -11.00 19.97
N ASP A 317 18.10 -12.31 20.14
CA ASP A 317 18.52 -12.96 21.39
C ASP A 317 20.04 -13.20 21.47
N GLY A 318 20.81 -12.70 20.50
CA GLY A 318 22.28 -12.79 20.47
C GLY A 318 22.85 -14.10 19.91
N ARG A 319 22.02 -15.08 19.50
CA ARG A 319 22.52 -16.24 18.75
C ARG A 319 23.06 -15.83 17.38
N THR A 320 23.84 -16.73 16.77
CA THR A 320 24.23 -16.63 15.35
C THR A 320 23.68 -17.85 14.62
N LEU A 321 22.76 -17.61 13.69
CA LEU A 321 22.04 -18.61 12.92
C LEU A 321 22.67 -18.76 11.53
N LYS A 322 22.96 -19.99 11.10
CA LYS A 322 23.59 -20.27 9.80
C LYS A 322 22.54 -20.58 8.72
N CYS A 323 22.27 -19.60 7.86
CA CYS A 323 21.39 -19.76 6.70
C CYS A 323 22.16 -20.37 5.51
N HIS A 324 22.20 -21.70 5.44
CA HIS A 324 22.79 -22.42 4.30
C HIS A 324 21.84 -22.46 3.09
N VAL A 325 22.37 -22.10 1.91
CA VAL A 325 21.65 -22.05 0.63
C VAL A 325 22.56 -22.66 -0.46
N PRO A 326 22.43 -23.95 -0.79
CA PRO A 326 23.23 -24.63 -1.82
C PRO A 326 22.69 -24.43 -3.25
N GLU A 327 21.50 -23.85 -3.39
CA GLU A 327 20.84 -23.57 -4.66
C GLU A 327 21.27 -22.22 -5.25
N VAL A 328 21.13 -22.06 -6.57
CA VAL A 328 21.47 -20.80 -7.27
C VAL A 328 20.51 -19.68 -6.86
N ILE A 329 21.07 -18.65 -6.23
CA ILE A 329 20.32 -17.50 -5.70
C ILE A 329 20.04 -16.53 -6.85
N LYS A 330 18.76 -16.37 -7.18
CA LYS A 330 18.26 -15.46 -8.21
C LYS A 330 18.07 -14.04 -7.63
N PRO A 331 18.10 -12.97 -8.44
CA PRO A 331 17.66 -11.65 -8.01
C PRO A 331 16.25 -11.70 -7.42
N GLY A 332 16.05 -11.10 -6.23
CA GLY A 332 14.77 -11.15 -5.52
C GLY A 332 14.47 -12.48 -4.79
N HIS A 333 15.38 -13.47 -4.80
CA HIS A 333 15.23 -14.68 -3.99
C HIS A 333 15.22 -14.32 -2.50
N CYS A 334 14.36 -15.01 -1.74
CA CYS A 334 14.19 -14.82 -0.30
C CYS A 334 14.09 -16.19 0.39
N LYS A 335 14.98 -16.47 1.34
CA LYS A 335 14.95 -17.70 2.14
C LYS A 335 14.22 -17.42 3.45
N ARG A 336 13.11 -18.13 3.70
CA ARG A 336 12.35 -18.02 4.94
C ARG A 336 12.78 -19.09 5.94
N ILE A 337 13.06 -18.66 7.16
CA ILE A 337 13.43 -19.50 8.30
C ILE A 337 12.29 -19.37 9.32
N LYS A 338 11.75 -20.52 9.74
CA LYS A 338 10.57 -20.56 10.60
C LYS A 338 10.90 -20.27 12.06
N LYS A 339 9.99 -19.61 12.79
CA LYS A 339 10.10 -19.35 14.24
C LYS A 339 11.34 -18.54 14.67
N GLU A 340 11.82 -17.61 13.84
CA GLU A 340 12.97 -16.72 14.14
C GLU A 340 12.63 -15.22 13.95
N GLY A 341 11.34 -14.88 13.94
CA GLY A 341 10.80 -13.51 13.90
C GLY A 341 10.48 -12.93 15.28
N MET A 342 9.58 -11.93 15.32
CA MET A 342 9.13 -11.32 16.59
C MET A 342 8.08 -12.18 17.30
N PRO A 343 7.98 -12.13 18.64
CA PRO A 343 6.84 -12.68 19.37
C PRO A 343 5.50 -12.08 18.91
N ILE A 344 4.45 -12.90 18.93
CA ILE A 344 3.07 -12.51 18.69
C ILE A 344 2.39 -12.39 20.06
N PRO A 345 1.91 -11.19 20.46
CA PRO A 345 1.15 -11.04 21.69
C PRO A 345 -0.17 -11.83 21.66
N ASP A 346 -0.62 -12.23 22.86
CA ASP A 346 -1.96 -12.70 23.15
C ASP A 346 -2.36 -14.03 22.45
N ILE A 347 -1.43 -15.00 22.42
CA ILE A 347 -1.67 -16.44 22.15
C ILE A 347 -1.22 -17.26 23.36
N ASP A 348 -2.15 -17.94 24.02
CA ASP A 348 -1.94 -18.64 25.32
C ASP A 348 -1.17 -19.98 25.23
N SER A 349 -0.73 -20.40 24.04
CA SER A 349 0.06 -21.61 23.82
C SER A 349 1.37 -21.33 23.07
N GLU A 350 2.46 -21.95 23.54
CA GLU A 350 3.83 -21.88 23.02
C GLU A 350 4.20 -20.57 22.29
N ALA A 351 4.41 -19.49 23.05
CA ALA A 351 5.03 -18.20 22.67
C ALA A 351 5.28 -18.03 21.15
N THR A 352 4.19 -17.85 20.39
CA THR A 352 4.26 -17.98 18.93
C THR A 352 5.07 -16.83 18.36
N VAL A 353 6.13 -17.16 17.64
CA VAL A 353 7.06 -16.23 16.98
C VAL A 353 6.84 -16.26 15.47
N GLY A 354 6.99 -15.10 14.82
CA GLY A 354 6.97 -14.97 13.36
C GLY A 354 8.18 -15.63 12.68
N ASP A 355 8.33 -15.37 11.39
CA ASP A 355 9.42 -15.94 10.60
C ASP A 355 10.53 -14.91 10.31
N LEU A 356 11.75 -15.40 10.05
CA LEU A 356 12.86 -14.60 9.55
C LEU A 356 12.96 -14.77 8.02
N ARG A 357 12.90 -13.67 7.29
CA ARG A 357 13.08 -13.60 5.84
C ARG A 357 14.47 -13.05 5.50
N VAL A 358 15.31 -13.89 4.89
CA VAL A 358 16.62 -13.51 4.36
C VAL A 358 16.46 -13.11 2.90
N GLU A 359 16.40 -11.80 2.64
CA GLU A 359 16.38 -11.21 1.30
C GLU A 359 17.81 -11.12 0.76
N PHE A 360 18.09 -11.68 -0.42
CA PHE A 360 19.44 -11.66 -1.00
C PHE A 360 19.63 -10.52 -2.00
N SER A 361 20.70 -9.74 -1.81
CA SER A 361 21.19 -8.72 -2.72
C SER A 361 22.53 -9.16 -3.30
N ILE A 362 22.62 -9.27 -4.62
CA ILE A 362 23.77 -9.86 -5.31
C ILE A 362 24.71 -8.74 -5.80
N LEU A 363 25.94 -8.72 -5.26
CA LEU A 363 27.02 -7.86 -5.73
C LEU A 363 27.67 -8.46 -6.99
N PHE A 364 27.50 -7.79 -8.12
CA PHE A 364 28.23 -8.08 -9.35
C PHE A 364 29.64 -7.46 -9.31
N PRO A 365 30.66 -8.12 -9.86
CA PRO A 365 31.99 -7.54 -10.01
C PRO A 365 31.95 -6.38 -11.02
N GLN A 366 32.60 -5.26 -10.69
CA GLN A 366 32.65 -4.07 -11.58
C GLN A 366 33.43 -4.34 -12.87
N HIS A 367 34.46 -5.19 -12.80
CA HIS A 367 35.34 -5.52 -13.92
C HIS A 367 35.66 -7.02 -13.95
N LEU A 368 35.85 -7.55 -15.16
CA LEU A 368 36.34 -8.90 -15.41
C LEU A 368 37.33 -8.85 -16.59
N SER A 369 38.46 -9.53 -16.46
CA SER A 369 39.39 -9.77 -17.57
C SER A 369 38.78 -10.72 -18.60
N ASP A 370 39.27 -10.70 -19.84
CA ASP A 370 38.76 -11.59 -20.90
C ASP A 370 39.05 -13.07 -20.62
N THR A 371 40.12 -13.38 -19.85
CA THR A 371 40.38 -14.72 -19.33
C THR A 371 39.29 -15.15 -18.35
N GLN A 372 38.90 -14.30 -17.40
CA GLN A 372 37.79 -14.59 -16.47
C GLN A 372 36.45 -14.74 -17.23
N LYS A 373 36.16 -13.88 -18.22
CA LYS A 373 34.97 -14.01 -19.07
C LYS A 373 34.95 -15.35 -19.83
N LYS A 374 36.09 -15.77 -20.39
CA LYS A 374 36.24 -17.08 -21.07
C LYS A 374 36.02 -18.25 -20.12
N LEU A 375 36.59 -18.20 -18.92
CA LEU A 375 36.41 -19.24 -17.89
C LEU A 375 34.93 -19.35 -17.45
N ILE A 376 34.28 -18.22 -17.12
CA ILE A 376 32.85 -18.18 -16.79
C ILE A 376 32.01 -18.74 -17.95
N LYS A 377 32.31 -18.35 -19.20
CA LYS A 377 31.64 -18.90 -20.39
C LYS A 377 31.83 -20.41 -20.50
N SER A 378 33.04 -20.93 -20.31
CA SER A 378 33.29 -22.39 -20.36
C SER A 378 32.56 -23.19 -19.28
N GLY A 379 32.35 -22.60 -18.10
CA GLY A 379 31.54 -23.22 -17.04
C GLY A 379 30.04 -23.21 -17.36
N LEU A 380 29.50 -22.07 -17.80
CA LEU A 380 28.07 -21.92 -18.10
C LEU A 380 27.62 -22.69 -19.35
N TYR A 381 28.53 -22.98 -20.29
CA TYR A 381 28.28 -23.82 -21.46
C TYR A 381 28.89 -25.23 -21.34
N TYR A 382 29.21 -25.71 -20.13
CA TYR A 382 29.72 -27.06 -19.93
C TYR A 382 28.64 -28.10 -20.29
N PRO A 383 28.92 -29.07 -21.18
CA PRO A 383 27.90 -29.99 -21.68
C PRO A 383 27.44 -30.98 -20.60
N SER A 384 26.12 -31.21 -20.51
CA SER A 384 25.51 -32.13 -19.54
C SER A 384 25.92 -33.60 -19.69
N LYS A 385 26.57 -33.95 -20.81
CA LYS A 385 27.17 -35.26 -21.09
C LYS A 385 28.57 -35.06 -21.72
N PRO A 386 29.60 -34.78 -20.91
CA PRO A 386 30.95 -34.46 -21.39
C PRO A 386 31.70 -35.71 -21.85
N SER A 387 32.48 -35.60 -22.93
CA SER A 387 33.33 -36.70 -23.42
C SER A 387 34.44 -37.05 -22.43
N ALA A 388 35.02 -38.24 -22.54
CA ALA A 388 36.14 -38.67 -21.69
C ALA A 388 37.33 -37.69 -21.73
N GLU A 389 37.61 -37.13 -22.91
CA GLU A 389 38.64 -36.11 -23.14
C GLU A 389 38.30 -34.77 -22.46
N GLN A 390 37.06 -34.30 -22.59
CA GLN A 390 36.57 -33.08 -21.94
C GLN A 390 36.64 -33.21 -20.41
N GLN A 391 36.25 -34.36 -19.86
CA GLN A 391 36.38 -34.66 -18.44
C GLN A 391 37.87 -34.71 -18.00
N ALA A 392 38.76 -35.28 -18.82
CA ALA A 392 40.18 -35.32 -18.51
C ALA A 392 40.79 -33.90 -18.47
N ALA A 393 40.48 -33.06 -19.47
CA ALA A 393 40.93 -31.67 -19.50
C ALA A 393 40.43 -30.86 -18.28
N VAL A 394 39.16 -31.03 -17.88
CA VAL A 394 38.62 -30.39 -16.67
C VAL A 394 39.28 -30.90 -15.40
N ARG A 395 39.54 -32.21 -15.27
CA ARG A 395 40.28 -32.76 -14.12
C ARG A 395 41.69 -32.17 -14.01
N THR A 396 42.42 -32.06 -15.12
CA THR A 396 43.75 -31.43 -15.14
C THR A 396 43.70 -29.95 -14.77
N TYR A 397 42.72 -29.19 -15.29
CA TYR A 397 42.52 -27.78 -14.92
C TYR A 397 42.19 -27.62 -13.43
N LEU A 398 41.29 -28.43 -12.88
CA LEU A 398 40.91 -28.36 -11.47
C LEU A 398 42.08 -28.73 -10.56
N ALA A 399 42.87 -29.76 -10.90
CA ALA A 399 44.07 -30.12 -10.16
C ALA A 399 45.14 -29.00 -10.14
N ALA A 400 45.27 -28.24 -11.23
CA ALA A 400 46.15 -27.05 -11.25
C ALA A 400 45.57 -25.89 -10.43
N PHE A 401 44.25 -25.65 -10.50
CA PHE A 401 43.54 -24.64 -9.71
C PHE A 401 43.66 -24.88 -8.20
N THR A 402 43.58 -26.14 -7.76
CA THR A 402 43.65 -26.55 -6.34
C THR A 402 45.04 -27.08 -5.93
N HIS A 403 46.11 -26.73 -6.65
CA HIS A 403 47.46 -27.23 -6.35
C HIS A 403 48.06 -26.55 -5.10
N ASP A 404 48.38 -27.29 -4.04
CA ASP A 404 48.73 -26.74 -2.71
C ASP A 404 49.73 -25.57 -2.72
N ALA A 405 50.82 -25.66 -3.50
CA ALA A 405 51.89 -24.65 -3.53
C ALA A 405 51.73 -23.55 -4.61
N HIS A 406 50.88 -23.74 -5.62
CA HIS A 406 50.88 -22.95 -6.88
C HIS A 406 49.48 -22.69 -7.47
N GLY A 407 48.44 -23.24 -6.88
CA GLY A 407 47.05 -23.02 -7.24
C GLY A 407 46.52 -21.68 -6.72
N TRP A 408 45.27 -21.39 -7.04
CA TRP A 408 44.59 -20.14 -6.67
C TRP A 408 43.17 -20.37 -6.15
N SER A 409 42.87 -21.59 -5.69
CA SER A 409 41.62 -21.96 -5.00
C SER A 409 41.47 -21.34 -3.62
N THR A 410 42.59 -21.09 -2.93
CA THR A 410 42.65 -20.50 -1.59
C THR A 410 43.66 -19.37 -1.58
N SER A 411 43.17 -18.13 -1.67
CA SER A 411 43.98 -16.94 -1.38
C SER A 411 43.92 -16.62 0.10
N PHE A 412 45.07 -16.52 0.77
CA PHE A 412 45.15 -15.79 2.04
C PHE A 412 44.98 -14.29 1.75
N SER A 413 43.87 -13.74 2.21
CA SER A 413 43.49 -12.32 2.08
C SER A 413 43.76 -11.55 3.37
#